data_AF-A0A2S6U9T2-F1
#
_entry.id   AF-A0A2S6U9T2-F1
#
_cell.length_a   1.000
_cell.length_b   1.000
_cell.length_c   1.000
_cell.angle_alpha   90.00
_cell.angle_beta   90.00
_cell.angle_gamma   90.00
#
_symmetry.space_group_name_H-M   'P 1'
#
loop_
_entity.id
_entity.type
_entity.pdbx_description
1 polymer ?
#
loop_
_entity_poly.entity_id
_entity_poly.type
_entity_poly.pdbx_seq_one_letter_code
_entity_poly.pdbx_strand_id
1 'polypeptide(L)' 'TIMREYETRAVGEMAHLGITLWWYKINPHRSYVKGWKIAPSHYLNQHLDNVWLDK' A
#
# COMPACT_ATOMS: atom_id res chain seq x y z
N THR A 1 17.00 -4.54 -15.45
CA THR A 1 16.30 -3.31 -15.91
C THR A 1 17.08 -2.13 -15.37
N ILE A 2 17.06 -0.99 -16.05
CA ILE A 2 17.74 0.24 -15.58
C ILE A 2 17.29 0.62 -14.16
N MET A 3 16.00 0.40 -13.84
CA MET A 3 15.49 0.62 -12.48
C MET A 3 16.21 -0.18 -11.40
N ARG A 4 16.57 -1.45 -11.67
CA ARG A 4 17.25 -2.29 -10.68
C ARG A 4 18.72 -1.89 -10.51
N GLU A 5 19.39 -1.52 -11.59
CA GLU A 5 20.77 -1.02 -11.55
C GLU A 5 20.86 0.28 -10.73
N TYR A 6 19.89 1.18 -10.91
CA TYR A 6 19.80 2.40 -10.12
C TYR A 6 19.58 2.13 -8.62
N GLU A 7 18.67 1.22 -8.29
CA GLU A 7 18.42 0.81 -6.89
C GLU A 7 19.66 0.19 -6.24
N THR A 8 20.37 -0.69 -6.94
CA THR A 8 21.62 -1.30 -6.46
C THR A 8 22.67 -0.25 -6.12
N ARG A 9 22.88 0.72 -7.02
CA ARG A 9 23.85 1.80 -6.79
C ARG A 9 23.44 2.67 -5.59
N ALA A 10 22.19 3.13 -5.54
CA ALA A 10 21.74 4.08 -4.53
C ALA A 10 21.68 3.48 -3.11
N VAL A 11 21.18 2.25 -2.99
CA VAL A 11 20.93 1.61 -1.68
C VAL A 11 22.09 0.69 -1.28
N GLY A 12 22.59 -0.14 -2.21
CA GLY A 12 23.61 -1.15 -1.91
C GLY A 12 25.02 -0.60 -1.88
N GLU A 13 25.42 0.16 -2.90
CA GLU A 13 26.80 0.66 -3.03
C GLU A 13 27.03 1.97 -2.27
N MET A 14 26.07 2.90 -2.36
CA MET A 14 26.23 4.26 -1.84
C MET A 14 25.53 4.51 -0.51
N ALA A 15 24.67 3.58 -0.05
CA ALA A 15 23.92 3.68 1.20
C ALA A 15 23.19 5.03 1.39
N HIS A 16 22.67 5.62 0.31
CA HIS A 16 21.95 6.90 0.38
C HIS A 16 20.63 6.80 1.16
N LEU A 17 20.06 5.59 1.20
CA LEU A 17 18.80 5.27 1.87
C LEU A 17 18.94 3.89 2.54
N GLY A 18 18.32 3.74 3.70
CA GLY A 18 18.15 2.44 4.36
C GLY A 18 16.77 1.86 4.06
N ILE A 19 16.70 0.58 3.68
CA ILE A 19 15.42 -0.13 3.54
C ILE A 19 14.89 -0.44 4.94
N THR A 20 13.72 0.09 5.27
CA THR A 20 12.99 -0.21 6.50
C THR A 20 11.78 -1.09 6.21
N LEU A 21 11.04 -1.45 7.28
CA LEU A 21 9.77 -2.17 7.13
C LEU A 21 8.77 -1.30 6.35
N TRP A 22 8.11 -1.92 5.38
CA TRP A 22 7.05 -1.25 4.63
C TRP A 22 5.76 -1.20 5.44
N TRP A 23 4.95 -0.18 5.17
CA TRP A 23 3.69 0.05 5.88
C TRP A 23 2.68 -1.08 5.63
N TYR A 24 2.06 -1.58 6.71
CA TYR A 24 0.92 -2.49 6.63
C TYR A 24 -0.37 -1.73 6.92
N LYS A 25 -1.26 -1.66 5.93
CA LYS A 25 -2.51 -0.89 6.03
C LYS A 25 -3.59 -1.71 6.73
N ILE A 26 -4.07 -1.23 7.87
CA ILE A 26 -5.17 -1.83 8.65
C ILE A 26 -6.35 -0.86 8.62
N ASN A 27 -7.50 -1.30 8.09
CA ASN A 27 -8.72 -0.49 8.04
C ASN A 27 -9.85 -1.22 8.80
N PRO A 28 -10.12 -0.86 10.06
CA PRO A 28 -11.28 -1.39 10.76
C PRO A 28 -12.56 -0.82 10.14
N HIS A 29 -13.53 -1.68 9.90
CA HIS A 29 -14.86 -1.27 9.44
C HIS A 29 -15.93 -1.95 10.31
N ARG A 30 -17.14 -1.37 10.30
CA ARG A 30 -18.28 -1.96 11.00
C ARG A 30 -18.62 -3.32 10.38
N SER A 31 -19.15 -4.23 11.21
CA SER A 31 -19.52 -5.58 10.76
C SER A 31 -20.59 -5.59 9.66
N TYR A 32 -21.41 -4.52 9.59
CA TYR A 32 -22.45 -4.36 8.59
C TYR A 32 -21.96 -3.72 7.27
N VAL A 33 -20.70 -3.30 7.18
CA VAL A 33 -20.11 -2.79 5.95
C VAL A 33 -19.52 -3.96 5.17
N LYS A 34 -20.02 -4.19 3.96
CA LYS A 34 -19.63 -5.29 3.08
C LYS A 34 -19.00 -4.78 1.79
N GLY A 35 -18.34 -5.69 1.07
CA GLY A 35 -17.72 -5.40 -0.22
C GLY A 35 -16.48 -4.52 -0.18
N TRP A 36 -15.92 -4.25 1.02
CA TRP A 36 -14.70 -3.47 1.17
C TRP A 36 -13.48 -4.19 0.59
N LYS A 37 -12.74 -3.51 -0.30
CA LYS A 37 -11.46 -3.99 -0.86
C LYS A 37 -10.36 -2.98 -0.58
N ILE A 38 -9.29 -3.40 0.08
CA ILE A 38 -8.20 -2.50 0.46
C ILE A 38 -7.41 -2.08 -0.80
N ALA A 39 -7.26 -0.77 -1.01
CA ALA A 39 -6.39 -0.22 -2.06
C ALA A 39 -4.89 -0.53 -1.77
N PRO A 40 -4.07 -0.78 -2.80
CA PRO A 40 -2.67 -1.19 -2.64
C PRO A 40 -1.75 -0.04 -2.19
N SER A 41 -2.27 1.18 -2.06
CA SER A 41 -1.50 2.38 -1.72
C SER A 41 -2.22 3.22 -0.65
N HIS A 42 -1.42 3.94 0.14
CA HIS A 42 -1.88 4.97 1.06
C HIS A 42 -2.23 6.27 0.35
N TYR A 43 -1.74 6.46 -0.88
CA TYR A 43 -1.96 7.65 -1.70
C TYR A 43 -3.17 7.53 -2.63
N LEU A 44 -3.83 6.37 -2.63
CA LEU A 44 -5.04 6.14 -3.42
C LEU A 44 -6.27 6.21 -2.53
N ASN A 45 -7.28 6.94 -3.00
CA ASN A 45 -8.59 6.95 -2.38
C ASN A 45 -9.29 5.59 -2.53
N GLN A 46 -10.22 5.31 -1.63
CA GLN A 46 -11.00 4.08 -1.66
C GLN A 46 -12.07 4.13 -2.76
N HIS A 47 -12.15 3.08 -3.57
CA HIS A 47 -13.28 2.87 -4.46
C HIS A 47 -14.48 2.31 -3.67
N LEU A 48 -15.65 2.95 -3.80
CA LEU A 48 -16.88 2.63 -3.05
C LEU A 48 -17.97 1.97 -3.90
N ASP A 49 -17.69 1.76 -5.19
CA ASP A 49 -18.58 1.15 -6.18
C ASP A 49 -19.14 -0.22 -5.77
N ASN A 50 -18.38 -0.97 -4.96
CA ASN A 50 -18.76 -2.30 -4.48
C ASN A 50 -19.15 -2.34 -2.99
N VAL A 51 -19.18 -1.19 -2.31
CA VAL A 51 -19.41 -1.12 -0.86
C VAL A 51 -20.90 -0.96 -0.57
N TRP A 52 -21.43 -1.76 0.36
CA TRP A 52 -22.84 -1.73 0.75
C TRP A 52 -23.05 -2.04 2.24
N LEU A 53 -24.26 -1.76 2.74
CA LEU A 53 -24.67 -1.98 4.13
C LEU A 53 -25.72 -3.09 4.22
N ASP A 54 -25.54 -4.06 5.11
CA ASP A 54 -26.46 -5.20 5.28
C ASP A 54 -27.49 -5.03 6.41
N LYS A 55 -27.74 -3.78 6.83
CA LYS A 55 -28.68 -3.38 7.87
C LYS A 55 -29.61 -2.27 7.42
#